data_AF-A0A0A1TTN9-F1
#
_entry.id   AF-A0A0A1TTN9-F1
#
_cell.length_a   1.000
_cell.length_b   1.000
_cell.length_c   1.000
_cell.angle_alpha   90.00
_cell.angle_beta   90.00
_cell.angle_gamma   90.00
#
_symmetry.space_group_name_H-M   'P 1'
#
loop_
_entity.id
_entity.type
_entity.pdbx_description
1 polymer ?
#
loop_
_entity_poly.entity_id
_entity_poly.type
_entity_poly.pdbx_seq_one_letter_code
_entity_poly.pdbx_strand_id
1 'polypeptide(L)'
;MKINLESLLVGNGWFDPVVGYEAFYNFTVSPSNTYDLTLNESVSKQMYDDLYGPNGCKARLQKECSKPTGNYTACVQADNFCSDKIESVMDNNLFRDDHDIHDLSPVSFSYNVCVNYLNAPKVQEALGAFTNYSDYSYIVGNAFGRTGDDGCEVNAVDDLGLLLKQAVTVALYAGNADFICN
;
A
#
# COMPACT_ATOMS: atom_id res chain seq x y z
N MET A 1 -16.58 13.53 -27.85
CA MET A 1 -16.77 13.94 -26.44
C MET A 1 -15.40 14.12 -25.84
N LYS A 2 -15.12 15.26 -25.19
CA LYS A 2 -13.87 15.51 -24.46
C LYS A 2 -14.19 15.40 -22.97
N ILE A 3 -13.45 14.59 -22.23
CA ILE A 3 -13.56 14.52 -20.77
C ILE A 3 -12.66 15.63 -20.21
N ASN A 4 -13.20 16.44 -19.30
CA ASN A 4 -12.47 17.48 -18.59
C ASN A 4 -12.25 17.02 -17.14
N LEU A 5 -11.00 16.79 -16.76
CA LEU A 5 -10.65 16.44 -15.39
C LEU A 5 -10.51 17.71 -14.57
N GLU A 6 -11.32 17.85 -13.51
CA GLU A 6 -11.32 19.05 -12.65
C GLU A 6 -10.62 18.81 -11.32
N SER A 7 -10.78 17.62 -10.75
CA SER A 7 -10.23 17.27 -9.45
C SER A 7 -9.80 15.80 -9.37
N LEU A 8 -8.77 15.53 -8.57
CA LEU A 8 -8.34 14.21 -8.12
C LEU A 8 -8.34 14.16 -6.60
N LEU A 9 -8.97 13.14 -6.04
CA LEU A 9 -9.01 12.88 -4.61
C LEU A 9 -8.34 11.52 -4.37
N VAL A 10 -7.31 11.49 -3.53
CA VAL A 10 -6.64 10.24 -3.15
C VAL A 10 -6.63 10.13 -1.63
N GLY A 11 -7.38 9.16 -1.13
CA GLY A 11 -7.41 8.78 0.28
C GLY A 11 -6.44 7.63 0.50
N ASN A 12 -5.59 7.70 1.53
CA ASN A 12 -4.75 6.58 1.97
C ASN A 12 -4.00 5.93 0.80
N GLY A 13 -3.20 6.74 0.10
CA GLY A 13 -2.59 6.34 -1.18
C GLY A 13 -1.15 5.86 -1.06
N TRP A 14 -0.79 4.88 -1.89
CA TRP A 14 0.58 4.44 -2.15
C TRP A 14 1.13 5.16 -3.38
N PHE A 15 2.20 5.95 -3.23
CA PHE A 15 2.73 6.83 -4.30
C PHE A 15 4.22 6.68 -4.55
N ASP A 16 5.00 6.69 -3.48
CA ASP A 16 6.45 6.58 -3.48
C ASP A 16 6.80 5.47 -2.49
N PRO A 17 7.22 4.29 -2.99
CA PRO A 17 7.51 3.14 -2.14
C PRO A 17 8.62 3.42 -1.13
N VAL A 18 9.62 4.23 -1.47
CA VAL A 18 10.71 4.56 -0.54
C VAL A 18 10.17 5.35 0.64
N VAL A 19 9.34 6.36 0.38
CA VAL A 19 8.69 7.16 1.43
C VAL A 19 7.70 6.31 2.23
N GLY A 20 6.90 5.47 1.55
CA GLY A 20 5.93 4.59 2.20
C GLY A 20 6.57 3.59 3.17
N TYR A 21 7.67 2.94 2.77
CA TYR A 21 8.40 2.04 3.67
C TYR A 21 9.11 2.78 4.82
N GLU A 22 9.55 4.03 4.62
CA GLU A 22 10.01 4.87 5.74
C GLU A 22 8.85 5.22 6.71
N ALA A 23 7.65 5.42 6.19
CA ALA A 23 6.45 5.73 6.96
C ALA A 23 6.08 4.60 7.94
N PHE A 24 6.13 3.33 7.53
CA PHE A 24 5.91 2.18 8.44
C PHE A 24 6.80 2.20 9.68
N TYR A 25 8.09 2.52 9.52
CA TYR A 25 9.02 2.66 10.65
C TYR A 25 8.65 3.88 11.50
N ASN A 26 8.35 5.00 10.85
CA ASN A 26 8.02 6.25 11.54
C ASN A 26 6.76 6.11 12.40
N PHE A 27 5.74 5.41 11.90
CA PHE A 27 4.46 5.16 12.55
C PHE A 27 4.60 4.23 13.76
N THR A 28 5.46 3.22 13.67
CA THR A 28 5.57 2.16 14.69
C THR A 28 6.67 2.39 15.72
N VAL A 29 7.77 3.04 15.34
CA VAL A 29 8.97 3.13 16.17
C VAL A 29 9.33 4.58 16.54
N SER A 30 9.66 5.43 15.55
CA SER A 30 10.23 6.75 15.80
C SER A 30 10.18 7.62 14.54
N PRO A 31 9.79 8.91 14.59
CA PRO A 31 9.77 9.78 15.78
C PRO A 31 8.45 9.79 16.56
N SER A 32 7.39 9.20 16.01
CA SER A 32 6.05 9.36 16.57
C SER A 32 5.26 8.08 16.45
N ASN A 33 4.68 7.68 17.55
CA ASN A 33 3.58 6.75 17.54
C ASN A 33 2.43 7.41 18.29
N THR A 34 1.36 7.74 17.57
CA THR A 34 0.16 8.33 18.17
C THR A 34 -0.73 7.28 18.85
N TYR A 35 -0.36 6.01 18.71
CA TYR A 35 -1.08 4.86 19.24
C TYR A 35 -0.20 4.11 20.24
N ASP A 36 -0.79 3.28 21.09
CA ASP A 36 -0.05 2.51 22.10
C ASP A 36 0.67 1.28 21.47
N LEU A 37 1.37 1.47 20.35
CA LEU A 37 2.16 0.41 19.71
C LEU A 37 3.53 0.32 20.40
N THR A 38 3.88 -0.87 20.87
CA THR A 38 5.16 -1.10 21.55
C THR A 38 5.85 -2.30 20.91
N LEU A 39 6.87 -2.02 20.12
CA LEU A 39 7.77 -3.04 19.58
C LEU A 39 8.93 -3.30 20.54
N ASN A 40 9.40 -4.55 20.59
CA ASN A 40 10.60 -4.92 21.34
C ASN A 40 11.82 -4.16 20.79
N GLU A 41 12.73 -3.69 21.67
CA GLU A 41 13.91 -2.91 21.27
C GLU A 41 14.77 -3.61 20.21
N SER A 42 14.95 -4.93 20.33
CA SER A 42 15.68 -5.72 19.33
C SER A 42 14.99 -5.73 17.96
N VAL A 43 13.65 -5.78 17.94
CA VAL A 43 12.85 -5.74 16.70
C VAL A 43 12.93 -4.35 16.09
N SER A 44 12.74 -3.30 16.88
CA SER A 44 12.84 -1.91 16.42
C SER A 44 14.23 -1.61 15.84
N LYS A 45 15.30 -2.11 16.46
CA LYS A 45 16.66 -1.96 15.94
C LYS A 45 16.85 -2.74 14.63
N GLN A 46 16.36 -3.97 14.57
CA GLN A 46 16.47 -4.79 13.35
C GLN A 46 15.70 -4.15 12.19
N MET A 47 14.49 -3.64 12.43
CA MET A 47 13.70 -2.92 11.43
C MET A 47 14.43 -1.67 10.91
N TYR A 48 15.09 -0.91 11.80
CA TYR A 48 15.93 0.23 11.40
C TYR A 48 17.09 -0.21 10.49
N ASP A 49 17.82 -1.26 10.88
CA ASP A 49 18.96 -1.77 10.11
C ASP A 49 18.51 -2.33 8.75
N ASP A 50 17.36 -3.03 8.71
CA ASP A 50 16.77 -3.56 7.48
C ASP A 50 16.19 -2.46 6.58
N LEU A 51 15.77 -1.31 7.13
CA LEU A 51 15.27 -0.18 6.34
C LEU A 51 16.42 0.66 5.77
N TYR A 52 17.31 1.13 6.65
CA TYR A 52 18.32 2.16 6.37
C TYR A 52 19.73 1.60 6.11
N GLY A 53 19.94 0.30 6.32
CA GLY A 53 21.24 -0.33 6.09
C GLY A 53 21.70 -0.23 4.62
N PRO A 54 23.00 -0.44 4.34
CA PRO A 54 23.56 -0.32 2.99
C PRO A 54 22.96 -1.31 1.97
N ASN A 55 22.41 -2.43 2.44
CA ASN A 55 21.65 -3.40 1.66
C ASN A 55 20.20 -3.52 2.18
N GLY A 56 19.69 -2.47 2.83
CA GLY A 56 18.35 -2.39 3.37
C GLY A 56 17.31 -2.06 2.29
N CYS A 57 16.05 -2.01 2.70
CA CYS A 57 14.90 -1.78 1.85
C CYS A 57 15.07 -0.52 0.98
N LYS A 58 15.36 0.63 1.59
CA LYS A 58 15.51 1.91 0.89
C LYS A 58 16.58 1.84 -0.20
N ALA A 59 17.76 1.31 0.13
CA ALA A 59 18.86 1.18 -0.82
C ALA A 59 18.52 0.22 -1.98
N ARG A 60 17.77 -0.85 -1.71
CA ARG A 60 17.33 -1.81 -2.74
C ARG A 60 16.32 -1.19 -3.69
N LEU A 61 15.27 -0.55 -3.17
CA LEU A 61 14.25 0.12 -3.99
C LEU A 61 14.89 1.20 -4.87
N GLN A 62 15.72 2.07 -4.29
CA GLN A 62 16.40 3.14 -5.03
C GLN A 62 17.37 2.65 -6.10
N LYS A 63 17.89 1.43 -5.96
CA LYS A 63 18.81 0.85 -6.93
C LYS A 63 18.09 0.08 -8.02
N GLU A 64 17.06 -0.69 -7.65
CA GLU A 64 16.47 -1.70 -8.51
C GLU A 64 15.10 -1.30 -9.09
N CYS A 65 14.39 -0.35 -8.46
CA CYS A 65 13.00 0.02 -8.80
C CYS A 65 12.81 1.45 -9.33
N SER A 66 13.84 2.31 -9.30
CA SER A 66 13.72 3.76 -9.56
C SER A 66 13.30 4.16 -10.97
N LYS A 67 13.26 3.24 -11.93
CA LYS A 67 12.76 3.41 -13.31
C LYS A 67 12.35 2.03 -13.86
N PRO A 68 11.49 1.96 -14.88
CA PRO A 68 11.32 0.73 -15.64
C PRO A 68 12.63 0.41 -16.39
N THR A 69 13.57 -0.24 -15.71
CA THR A 69 14.86 -0.69 -16.25
C THR A 69 14.70 -1.95 -17.11
N GLY A 70 13.50 -2.55 -17.12
CA GLY A 70 13.23 -3.85 -17.71
C GLY A 70 13.72 -5.04 -16.86
N ASN A 71 14.41 -4.78 -15.75
CA ASN A 71 14.81 -5.82 -14.79
C ASN A 71 13.83 -5.92 -13.62
N TYR A 72 12.61 -6.34 -13.94
CA TYR A 72 11.53 -6.51 -12.95
C TYR A 72 11.92 -7.47 -11.83
N THR A 73 12.73 -8.50 -12.11
CA THR A 73 13.16 -9.48 -11.11
C THR A 73 13.89 -8.84 -9.92
N ALA A 74 14.80 -7.89 -10.18
CA ALA A 74 15.55 -7.24 -9.11
C ALA A 74 14.65 -6.33 -8.27
N CYS A 75 13.69 -5.63 -8.90
CA CYS A 75 12.72 -4.83 -8.18
C CYS A 75 11.77 -5.69 -7.35
N VAL A 76 11.25 -6.80 -7.90
CA VAL A 76 10.42 -7.76 -7.15
C VAL A 76 11.16 -8.30 -5.92
N GLN A 77 12.47 -8.57 -6.03
CA GLN A 77 13.28 -9.01 -4.89
C GLN A 77 13.49 -7.89 -3.85
N ALA A 78 13.61 -6.64 -4.30
CA ALA A 78 13.70 -5.49 -3.40
C ALA A 78 12.39 -5.28 -2.64
N ASP A 79 11.28 -5.31 -3.37
CA ASP A 79 9.93 -5.14 -2.86
C ASP A 79 9.54 -6.22 -1.84
N ASN A 80 9.72 -7.51 -2.19
CA ASN A 80 9.51 -8.61 -1.25
C ASN A 80 10.36 -8.48 0.02
N PHE A 81 11.61 -8.01 -0.11
CA PHE A 81 12.45 -7.78 1.07
C PHE A 81 11.87 -6.68 1.96
N CYS A 82 11.38 -5.59 1.36
CA CYS A 82 10.76 -4.49 2.09
C CYS A 82 9.46 -4.93 2.79
N SER A 83 8.56 -5.60 2.08
CA SER A 83 7.31 -6.12 2.65
C SER A 83 7.58 -7.10 3.80
N ASP A 84 8.52 -8.03 3.63
CA ASP A 84 8.88 -9.01 4.67
C ASP A 84 9.53 -8.37 5.91
N LYS A 85 10.39 -7.36 5.72
CA LYS A 85 11.26 -6.83 6.79
C LYS A 85 10.72 -5.58 7.46
N ILE A 86 9.83 -4.86 6.82
CA ILE A 86 9.34 -3.57 7.27
C ILE A 86 7.85 -3.63 7.52
N GLU A 87 7.05 -3.86 6.48
CA GLU A 87 5.58 -3.89 6.55
C GLU A 87 5.08 -4.99 7.49
N SER A 88 5.54 -6.22 7.27
CA SER A 88 5.14 -7.41 8.04
C SER A 88 5.59 -7.38 9.52
N VAL A 89 6.40 -6.40 9.95
CA VAL A 89 6.81 -6.29 11.37
C VAL A 89 5.59 -6.05 12.26
N MET A 90 4.61 -5.28 11.79
CA MET A 90 3.39 -5.00 12.53
C MET A 90 2.59 -6.29 12.76
N ASP A 91 2.27 -7.02 11.69
CA ASP A 91 1.50 -8.27 11.78
C ASP A 91 2.16 -9.31 12.68
N ASN A 92 3.48 -9.44 12.57
CA ASN A 92 4.23 -10.48 13.27
C ASN A 92 4.47 -10.20 14.76
N ASN A 93 4.29 -8.94 15.21
CA ASN A 93 4.65 -8.54 16.58
C ASN A 93 3.51 -7.88 17.36
N LEU A 94 2.59 -7.18 16.67
CA LEU A 94 1.56 -6.34 17.30
C LEU A 94 0.13 -6.86 17.09
N PHE A 95 -0.08 -7.68 16.06
CA PHE A 95 -1.39 -8.28 15.73
C PHE A 95 -2.51 -7.24 15.65
N ARG A 96 -2.23 -6.06 15.06
CA ARG A 96 -3.24 -5.05 14.73
C ARG A 96 -3.73 -5.27 13.30
N ASP A 97 -4.92 -4.77 13.01
CA ASP A 97 -5.36 -4.66 11.62
C ASP A 97 -4.55 -3.54 10.91
N ASP A 98 -4.12 -3.82 9.69
CA ASP A 98 -3.29 -2.94 8.88
C ASP A 98 -4.09 -1.77 8.27
N HIS A 99 -5.40 -1.90 8.13
CA HIS A 99 -6.29 -0.85 7.63
C HIS A 99 -6.88 0.01 8.77
N ASP A 100 -6.95 -0.51 10.00
CA ASP A 100 -7.28 0.25 11.21
C ASP A 100 -6.58 -0.30 12.46
N ILE A 101 -5.54 0.40 12.93
CA ILE A 101 -4.73 -0.06 14.07
C ILE A 101 -5.46 -0.09 15.42
N HIS A 102 -6.71 0.38 15.50
CA HIS A 102 -7.52 0.27 16.71
C HIS A 102 -8.03 -1.17 16.88
N ASP A 103 -8.19 -1.89 15.77
CA ASP A 103 -8.66 -3.26 15.74
C ASP A 103 -7.51 -4.27 15.83
N LEU A 104 -7.84 -5.46 16.32
CA LEU A 104 -6.93 -6.60 16.32
C LEU A 104 -7.10 -7.39 15.02
N SER A 105 -6.00 -7.95 14.51
CA SER A 105 -6.03 -8.90 13.40
C SER A 105 -6.12 -10.35 13.93
N PRO A 106 -7.01 -11.19 13.38
CA PRO A 106 -7.96 -10.89 12.30
C PRO A 106 -9.17 -10.08 12.77
N VAL A 107 -9.65 -9.16 11.91
CA VAL A 107 -10.86 -8.37 12.19
C VAL A 107 -12.11 -9.23 12.40
N SER A 108 -12.98 -8.76 13.28
CA SER A 108 -14.18 -9.51 13.69
C SER A 108 -15.36 -9.41 12.71
N PHE A 109 -15.33 -8.47 11.75
CA PHE A 109 -16.41 -8.28 10.80
C PHE A 109 -16.14 -8.95 9.45
N SER A 110 -17.20 -9.40 8.79
CA SER A 110 -17.08 -10.17 7.53
C SER A 110 -17.36 -9.30 6.31
N TYR A 111 -16.36 -9.16 5.44
CA TYR A 111 -16.49 -8.54 4.11
C TYR A 111 -17.43 -9.31 3.15
N ASN A 112 -17.87 -10.52 3.53
CA ASN A 112 -18.70 -11.39 2.68
C ASN A 112 -20.12 -10.84 2.43
N VAL A 113 -20.59 -9.86 3.19
CA VAL A 113 -21.94 -9.29 2.99
C VAL A 113 -22.08 -8.70 1.58
N CYS A 114 -21.08 -7.92 1.14
CA CYS A 114 -21.09 -7.31 -0.20
C CYS A 114 -20.97 -8.37 -1.29
N VAL A 115 -20.08 -9.35 -1.12
CA VAL A 115 -19.90 -10.46 -2.07
C VAL A 115 -21.20 -11.24 -2.26
N ASN A 116 -21.88 -11.59 -1.17
CA ASN A 116 -23.15 -12.31 -1.23
C ASN A 116 -24.26 -11.48 -1.88
N TYR A 117 -24.36 -10.20 -1.53
CA TYR A 117 -25.37 -9.30 -2.10
C TYR A 117 -25.19 -9.10 -3.61
N LEU A 118 -23.97 -8.80 -4.06
CA LEU A 118 -23.66 -8.56 -5.46
C LEU A 118 -23.78 -9.81 -6.33
N ASN A 119 -23.68 -10.99 -5.73
CA ASN A 119 -23.91 -12.27 -6.40
C ASN A 119 -25.35 -12.79 -6.32
N ALA A 120 -26.28 -12.07 -5.68
CA ALA A 120 -27.68 -12.45 -5.70
C ALA A 120 -28.25 -12.34 -7.14
N PRO A 121 -28.99 -13.34 -7.67
CA PRO A 121 -29.44 -13.34 -9.06
C PRO A 121 -30.20 -12.08 -9.47
N LYS A 122 -31.09 -11.60 -8.58
CA LYS A 122 -31.87 -10.37 -8.81
C LYS A 122 -30.97 -9.13 -8.94
N VAL A 123 -29.86 -9.08 -8.20
CA VAL A 123 -28.91 -7.95 -8.24
C VAL A 123 -28.07 -8.02 -9.52
N GLN A 124 -27.55 -9.20 -9.88
CA GLN A 124 -26.83 -9.37 -11.15
C GLN A 124 -27.69 -9.08 -12.37
N GLU A 125 -28.94 -9.55 -12.40
CA GLU A 125 -29.90 -9.26 -13.47
C GLU A 125 -30.16 -7.74 -13.59
N ALA A 126 -30.38 -7.07 -12.45
CA ALA A 126 -30.62 -5.63 -12.44
C ALA A 126 -29.40 -4.81 -12.90
N LEU A 127 -28.17 -5.29 -12.64
CA LEU A 127 -26.92 -4.66 -13.09
C LEU A 127 -26.55 -5.04 -14.54
N GLY A 128 -27.18 -6.07 -15.11
CA GLY A 128 -26.75 -6.67 -16.38
C GLY A 128 -25.37 -7.35 -16.28
N ALA A 129 -25.01 -7.84 -15.10
CA ALA A 129 -23.74 -8.53 -14.87
C ALA A 129 -23.80 -9.98 -15.37
N PHE A 130 -22.77 -10.41 -16.10
CA PHE A 130 -22.66 -11.77 -16.64
C PHE A 130 -21.63 -12.64 -15.91
N THR A 131 -20.97 -12.08 -14.89
CA THR A 131 -19.91 -12.74 -14.13
C THR A 131 -20.17 -12.60 -12.65
N ASN A 132 -19.72 -13.57 -11.87
CA ASN A 132 -19.75 -13.47 -10.43
C ASN A 132 -18.79 -12.37 -9.94
N TYR A 133 -19.24 -11.63 -8.95
CA TYR A 133 -18.44 -10.65 -8.25
C TYR A 133 -17.46 -11.35 -7.29
N SER A 134 -16.23 -10.86 -7.24
CA SER A 134 -15.23 -11.15 -6.23
C SER A 134 -14.64 -9.82 -5.77
N ASP A 135 -14.37 -9.71 -4.47
CA ASP A 135 -13.76 -8.54 -3.83
C ASP A 135 -12.29 -8.35 -4.23
N TYR A 136 -11.59 -9.45 -4.52
CA TYR A 136 -10.20 -9.42 -4.96
C TYR A 136 -9.92 -10.43 -6.09
N SER A 137 -8.92 -10.12 -6.93
CA SER A 137 -8.43 -11.03 -7.97
C SER A 137 -6.94 -11.33 -7.79
N TYR A 138 -6.65 -12.51 -7.25
CA TYR A 138 -5.26 -13.00 -7.12
C TYR A 138 -4.54 -13.08 -8.48
N ILE A 139 -5.27 -13.27 -9.58
CA ILE A 139 -4.65 -13.31 -10.91
C ILE A 139 -4.08 -11.93 -11.27
N VAL A 140 -4.86 -10.87 -11.02
CA VAL A 140 -4.42 -9.49 -11.29
C VAL A 140 -3.33 -9.10 -10.31
N GLY A 141 -3.51 -9.34 -9.00
CA GLY A 141 -2.50 -9.04 -7.98
C GLY A 141 -1.15 -9.71 -8.28
N ASN A 142 -1.15 -11.00 -8.61
CA ASN A 142 0.07 -11.70 -8.99
C ASN A 142 0.70 -11.18 -10.30
N ALA A 143 -0.10 -10.63 -11.22
CA ALA A 143 0.44 -10.04 -12.45
C ALA A 143 1.21 -8.75 -12.15
N PHE A 144 0.67 -7.88 -11.29
CA PHE A 144 1.35 -6.67 -10.80
C PHE A 144 2.58 -7.02 -9.94
N GLY A 145 2.45 -7.99 -9.04
CA GLY A 145 3.58 -8.45 -8.21
C GLY A 145 4.74 -9.01 -9.04
N ARG A 146 4.48 -9.61 -10.21
CA ARG A 146 5.54 -10.11 -11.11
C ARG A 146 6.31 -9.01 -11.84
N THR A 147 5.75 -7.81 -11.92
CA THR A 147 6.43 -6.65 -12.48
C THR A 147 7.12 -5.80 -11.42
N GLY A 148 6.97 -6.12 -10.13
CA GLY A 148 7.47 -5.30 -9.03
C GLY A 148 6.83 -3.91 -9.03
N ASP A 149 5.57 -3.83 -9.49
CA ASP A 149 4.86 -2.56 -9.65
C ASP A 149 4.73 -1.83 -8.31
N ASP A 150 4.51 -2.58 -7.24
CA ASP A 150 4.31 -2.04 -5.88
C ASP A 150 5.57 -1.38 -5.33
N GLY A 151 6.75 -1.97 -5.57
CA GLY A 151 8.05 -1.36 -5.27
C GLY A 151 8.52 -0.28 -6.27
N CYS A 152 7.83 -0.07 -7.39
CA CYS A 152 8.21 0.91 -8.43
C CYS A 152 7.59 2.29 -8.20
N GLU A 153 8.42 3.33 -8.32
CA GLU A 153 7.92 4.70 -8.47
C GLU A 153 7.42 4.89 -9.91
N VAL A 154 6.10 4.77 -10.13
CA VAL A 154 5.46 4.91 -11.46
C VAL A 154 5.22 6.37 -11.87
N ASN A 155 6.13 7.28 -11.49
CA ASN A 155 6.00 8.74 -11.64
C ASN A 155 4.75 9.34 -10.95
N ALA A 156 4.13 8.64 -9.99
CA ALA A 156 2.88 9.08 -9.37
C ALA A 156 3.01 10.51 -8.80
N VAL A 157 4.10 10.80 -8.08
CA VAL A 157 4.37 12.13 -7.50
C VAL A 157 4.56 13.20 -8.57
N ASP A 158 5.30 12.89 -9.65
CA ASP A 158 5.52 13.79 -10.78
C ASP A 158 4.21 14.09 -11.53
N ASP A 159 3.36 13.08 -11.71
CA ASP A 159 2.06 13.19 -12.36
C ASP A 159 1.07 14.00 -11.52
N LEU A 160 1.08 13.86 -10.19
CA LEU A 160 0.35 14.77 -9.29
C LEU A 160 0.83 16.22 -9.49
N GLY A 161 2.14 16.43 -9.63
CA GLY A 161 2.72 17.73 -9.96
C GLY A 161 2.28 18.27 -11.33
N LEU A 162 2.10 17.39 -12.33
CA LEU A 162 1.58 17.76 -13.65
C LEU A 162 0.11 18.18 -13.58
N LEU A 163 -0.72 17.45 -12.83
CA LEU A 163 -2.13 17.79 -12.62
C LEU A 163 -2.29 19.19 -12.01
N LEU A 164 -1.50 19.51 -10.99
CA LEU A 164 -1.48 20.85 -10.39
C LEU A 164 -1.12 21.95 -11.41
N LYS A 165 -0.14 21.70 -12.28
CA LYS A 165 0.24 22.64 -13.37
C LYS A 165 -0.86 22.84 -14.40
N GLN A 166 -1.76 21.86 -14.54
CA GLN A 166 -2.91 21.91 -15.44
C GLN A 166 -4.16 22.51 -14.78
N ALA A 167 -4.02 23.08 -13.57
CA ALA A 167 -5.13 23.62 -12.77
C ALA A 167 -6.18 22.57 -12.36
N VAL A 168 -5.78 21.30 -12.30
CA VAL A 168 -6.58 20.24 -11.65
C VAL A 168 -6.37 20.35 -10.14
N THR A 169 -7.46 20.34 -9.38
CA THR A 169 -7.40 20.35 -7.92
C THR A 169 -7.02 18.96 -7.41
N VAL A 170 -5.94 18.84 -6.62
CA VAL A 170 -5.53 17.57 -6.01
C VAL A 170 -5.76 17.65 -4.50
N ALA A 171 -6.50 16.70 -3.95
CA ALA A 171 -6.66 16.51 -2.50
C ALA A 171 -6.09 15.15 -2.09
N LEU A 172 -5.01 15.17 -1.30
CA LEU A 172 -4.48 13.99 -0.64
C LEU A 172 -4.94 14.02 0.81
N TYR A 173 -5.58 12.95 1.28
CA TYR A 173 -6.05 12.81 2.65
C TYR A 173 -5.72 11.42 3.18
N ALA A 174 -5.40 11.33 4.46
CA ALA A 174 -5.07 10.07 5.10
C ALA A 174 -5.81 9.98 6.43
N GLY A 175 -6.46 8.83 6.67
CA GLY A 175 -6.90 8.46 8.01
C GLY A 175 -5.69 8.21 8.88
N ASN A 176 -5.62 8.81 10.06
CA ASN A 176 -4.45 8.68 10.93
C ASN A 176 -4.27 7.27 11.54
N ALA A 177 -5.30 6.42 11.50
CA ALA A 177 -5.29 5.06 12.03
C ALA A 177 -5.00 3.98 10.98
N ASP A 178 -4.89 4.36 9.71
CA ASP A 178 -4.48 3.43 8.67
C ASP A 178 -2.97 3.21 8.77
N PHE A 179 -2.54 1.96 8.86
CA PHE A 179 -1.12 1.62 8.86
C PHE A 179 -0.62 1.35 7.45
N ILE A 180 -1.38 0.64 6.61
CA ILE A 180 -0.91 0.16 5.30
C ILE A 180 -0.55 1.32 4.34
N CYS A 181 -1.18 2.49 4.50
CA CYS A 181 -0.91 3.70 3.72
C CYS A 181 -0.87 4.98 4.61
N ASN A 182 -0.04 4.95 5.65
CA ASN A 182 0.13 6.01 6.66
C ASN A 182 0.94 7.24 6.22
#